data_AF-A0A1G8CEB6-F1
#
_entry.id   AF-A0A1G8CEB6-F1
#
_cell.length_a   1.000
_cell.length_b   1.000
_cell.length_c   1.000
_cell.angle_alpha   90.00
_cell.angle_beta   90.00
_cell.angle_gamma   90.00
#
_symmetry.space_group_name_H-M   'P 1'
#
loop_
_entity.id
_entity.type
_entity.pdbx_description
1 polymer ?
#
loop_
_entity_poly.entity_id
_entity_poly.type
_entity_poly.pdbx_seq_one_letter_code
_entity_poly.pdbx_strand_id
1 'polypeptide(L)'
;MPNLTKHAKTRCQQRGIDPTVIDILMLFGIEINEDNEAEKLMISKRDKKQLLNKLNKAKQAVEKNIYTVISHTGEVITAAHKYH
;
A
#
# COMPACT_ATOMS: atom_id res chain seq x y z
N MET A 1 -3.84 6.68 -3.76
CA MET A 1 -3.58 7.01 -5.17
C MET A 1 -2.53 8.09 -5.21
N PRO A 2 -1.31 7.79 -5.66
CA PRO A 2 -0.20 8.74 -5.63
C PRO A 2 -0.43 9.85 -6.65
N ASN A 3 0.08 11.06 -6.37
CA ASN A 3 0.12 12.11 -7.38
C ASN A 3 1.26 11.84 -8.37
N LEU A 4 0.94 11.15 -9.47
CA LEU A 4 1.94 10.77 -10.48
C LEU A 4 2.15 11.88 -11.53
N THR A 5 3.41 12.21 -11.79
CA THR A 5 3.80 13.08 -12.92
C THR A 5 3.45 12.43 -14.26
N LYS A 6 3.40 13.23 -15.34
CA LYS A 6 3.18 12.70 -16.70
C LYS A 6 4.24 11.64 -17.08
N HIS A 7 5.49 11.89 -16.73
CA HIS A 7 6.58 10.95 -16.96
C HIS A 7 6.35 9.61 -16.23
N ALA A 8 6.00 9.65 -14.95
CA ALA A 8 5.73 8.45 -14.15
C ALA A 8 4.55 7.64 -14.71
N LYS A 9 3.44 8.30 -15.08
CA LYS A 9 2.27 7.64 -15.70
C LYS A 9 2.64 6.89 -16.98
N THR A 10 3.37 7.54 -17.90
CA THR A 10 3.83 6.91 -19.15
C THR A 10 4.75 5.72 -18.87
N ARG A 11 5.67 5.85 -17.91
CA ARG A 11 6.62 4.77 -17.57
C ARG A 11 5.91 3.57 -16.93
N CYS A 12 4.94 3.80 -16.05
CA CYS A 12 4.09 2.74 -15.49
C CYS A 12 3.39 1.97 -16.60
N GLN A 13 2.76 2.66 -17.55
CA GLN A 13 2.09 2.03 -18.69
C GLN A 13 3.05 1.20 -19.54
N GLN A 14 4.20 1.76 -19.93
CA GLN A 14 5.20 1.06 -20.76
C GLN A 14 5.78 -0.19 -20.09
N ARG A 15 5.78 -0.24 -18.74
CA ARG A 15 6.31 -1.35 -17.95
C ARG A 15 5.23 -2.29 -17.41
N GLY A 16 3.96 -2.05 -17.73
CA GLY A 16 2.85 -2.84 -17.19
C GLY A 16 2.74 -2.77 -15.66
N ILE A 17 3.13 -1.64 -15.06
CA ILE A 17 3.07 -1.44 -13.61
C ILE A 17 1.75 -0.76 -13.27
N ASP A 18 0.90 -1.47 -12.53
CA ASP A 18 -0.36 -0.93 -12.03
C ASP A 18 -0.11 0.15 -10.96
N PRO A 19 -0.83 1.30 -10.98
CA PRO A 19 -0.68 2.35 -9.98
C PRO A 19 -0.83 1.89 -8.52
N THR A 20 -1.63 0.85 -8.27
CA THR A 20 -1.81 0.23 -6.94
C THR A 20 -0.47 -0.32 -6.41
N VAL A 21 0.42 -0.76 -7.29
CA VAL A 21 1.77 -1.20 -6.88
C VAL A 21 2.58 -0.04 -6.34
N ILE A 22 2.38 1.18 -6.85
CA ILE A 22 3.02 2.38 -6.31
C ILE A 22 2.45 2.72 -4.93
N ASP A 23 1.13 2.63 -4.73
CA ASP A 23 0.53 2.79 -3.39
C ASP A 23 1.12 1.76 -2.39
N ILE A 24 1.31 0.50 -2.81
CA ILE A 24 1.95 -0.54 -1.97
C ILE A 24 3.40 -0.15 -1.64
N LEU A 25 4.17 0.38 -2.58
CA LEU A 25 5.55 0.83 -2.33
C LEU A 25 5.58 2.02 -1.36
N MET A 26 4.63 2.95 -1.44
CA MET A 26 4.52 4.08 -0.50
C MET A 26 4.16 3.63 0.92
N LEU A 27 3.35 2.59 1.06
CA LEU A 27 2.91 2.10 2.37
C LEU A 27 3.90 1.11 3.03
N PHE A 28 4.62 0.32 2.23
CA PHE A 28 5.41 -0.82 2.72
C PHE A 28 6.84 -0.87 2.17
N GLY A 29 7.20 0.00 1.24
CA GLY A 29 8.56 0.11 0.76
C GLY A 29 9.49 0.56 1.88
N ILE A 30 10.71 0.06 1.83
CA ILE A 30 11.81 0.60 2.63
C ILE A 30 12.46 1.68 1.77
N GLU A 31 12.68 2.83 2.39
CA GLU A 31 13.44 3.92 1.82
C GLU A 31 14.90 3.50 1.65
N ILE A 32 15.38 3.57 0.42
CA ILE A 32 16.79 3.44 0.09
C ILE A 32 17.22 4.85 -0.30
N ASN A 33 17.97 5.51 0.58
CA ASN A 33 18.48 6.86 0.31
C ASN A 33 19.19 6.89 -1.05
N GLU A 34 18.68 7.72 -1.95
CA GLU A 34 19.43 8.25 -3.08
C GLU A 34 19.54 9.78 -2.84
N ASP A 35 20.68 10.36 -3.17
CA ASP A 35 21.05 11.72 -2.75
C ASP A 35 20.07 12.84 -3.19
N ASN A 36 20.12 13.96 -2.44
CA ASN A 36 19.63 15.31 -2.77
C ASN A 36 18.19 15.44 -3.29
N GLU A 37 17.19 15.18 -2.42
CA GLU A 37 15.75 15.53 -2.57
C GLU A 37 14.82 14.46 -3.18
N ALA A 38 15.30 13.24 -3.43
CA ALA A 38 14.45 12.15 -3.93
C ALA A 38 14.66 10.84 -3.16
N GLU A 39 13.54 10.19 -2.80
CA GLU A 39 13.56 8.90 -2.11
C GLU A 39 13.25 7.76 -3.08
N LYS A 40 13.98 6.66 -2.93
CA LYS A 40 13.69 5.43 -3.66
C LYS A 40 13.07 4.40 -2.73
N LEU A 41 11.82 4.06 -3.01
CA LEU A 41 11.09 3.04 -2.27
C LEU A 41 11.23 1.68 -2.94
N MET A 42 11.68 0.69 -2.16
CA MET A 42 11.77 -0.70 -2.62
C MET A 42 11.33 -1.66 -1.53
N ILE A 43 10.70 -2.77 -1.92
CA ILE A 43 10.47 -3.89 -1.01
C ILE A 43 11.69 -4.81 -1.06
N SER A 44 12.36 -4.99 0.07
CA SER A 44 13.51 -5.89 0.16
C SER A 44 13.10 -7.33 -0.19
N LYS A 45 14.04 -8.15 -0.69
CA LYS A 45 13.77 -9.57 -0.97
C LYS A 45 13.28 -10.32 0.27
N ARG A 46 13.82 -9.97 1.45
CA ARG A 46 13.44 -10.57 2.74
C ARG A 46 12.00 -10.24 3.09
N ASP A 47 11.61 -8.98 2.94
CA ASP A 47 10.31 -8.49 3.40
C ASP A 47 9.19 -8.77 2.40
N LYS A 48 9.54 -8.99 1.12
CA LYS A 48 8.58 -9.32 0.06
C LYS A 48 7.68 -10.50 0.43
N LYS A 49 8.25 -11.60 0.95
CA LYS A 49 7.45 -12.78 1.33
C LYS A 49 6.49 -12.45 2.48
N GLN A 50 6.94 -11.68 3.47
CA GLN A 50 6.11 -11.31 4.61
C GLN A 50 5.00 -10.36 4.19
N LEU A 51 5.29 -9.38 3.34
CA LEU A 51 4.30 -8.45 2.78
C LEU A 51 3.22 -9.19 2.00
N LEU A 52 3.61 -10.07 1.08
CA LEU A 52 2.65 -10.85 0.29
C LEU A 52 1.74 -11.71 1.18
N ASN A 53 2.30 -12.32 2.23
CA ASN A 53 1.50 -13.06 3.21
C ASN A 53 0.50 -12.16 3.96
N LYS A 54 0.91 -10.94 4.36
CA LYS A 54 0.01 -9.97 5.00
C LYS A 54 -1.11 -9.53 4.06
N LEU A 55 -0.77 -9.22 2.80
CA LEU A 55 -1.75 -8.79 1.78
C LEU A 55 -2.76 -9.91 1.48
N ASN A 56 -2.32 -11.16 1.39
CA ASN A 56 -3.23 -12.29 1.19
C ASN A 56 -4.21 -12.46 2.36
N LYS A 57 -3.74 -12.30 3.61
CA LYS A 57 -4.62 -12.32 4.79
C LYS A 57 -5.58 -11.13 4.80
N ALA A 58 -5.10 -9.94 4.43
CA ALA A 58 -5.94 -8.74 4.34
C ALA A 58 -7.03 -8.90 3.27
N LYS A 59 -6.71 -9.46 2.11
CA LYS A 59 -7.68 -9.81 1.06
C LYS A 59 -8.80 -10.70 1.62
N GLN A 60 -8.43 -11.81 2.27
CA GLN A 60 -9.40 -12.73 2.88
C GLN A 60 -10.24 -12.07 3.98
N ALA A 61 -9.66 -11.10 4.70
CA ALA A 61 -10.38 -10.34 5.71
C ALA A 61 -11.40 -9.39 5.07
N VAL A 62 -11.02 -8.62 4.04
CA VAL A 62 -11.91 -7.68 3.34
C VAL A 62 -13.07 -8.39 2.65
N GLU A 63 -12.87 -9.63 2.18
CA GLU A 63 -13.96 -10.48 1.66
C GLU A 63 -15.04 -10.80 2.70
N LYS A 64 -14.70 -10.72 4.00
CA LYS A 64 -15.67 -10.75 5.10
C LYS A 64 -16.09 -9.31 5.34
N ASN A 65 -17.38 -8.98 5.26
CA ASN A 65 -17.89 -7.60 5.44
C ASN A 65 -17.39 -6.96 6.76
N ILE A 66 -16.22 -6.31 6.76
CA ILE A 66 -15.58 -5.71 7.95
C ILE A 66 -15.75 -4.20 7.86
N TYR A 67 -15.92 -3.56 9.02
CA TYR A 67 -15.89 -2.10 9.16
C TYR A 67 -15.03 -1.70 10.36
N THR A 68 -14.56 -0.45 10.35
CA THR A 68 -13.86 0.18 11.47
C THR A 68 -14.58 1.46 11.87
N VAL A 69 -14.61 1.75 13.17
CA VAL A 69 -15.08 3.03 13.71
C VAL A 69 -13.86 3.86 14.08
N ILE A 70 -13.80 5.10 13.61
CA ILE A 70 -12.70 6.04 13.83
C ILE A 70 -13.25 7.23 14.61
N SER A 71 -12.48 7.74 15.58
CA SER A 71 -12.81 8.96 16.31
C SER A 71 -12.67 10.21 15.43
N HIS A 72 -13.16 11.36 15.90
CA HIS A 72 -12.93 12.64 15.23
C HIS A 72 -11.45 13.06 15.23
N THR A 73 -10.63 12.47 16.09
CA THR A 73 -9.16 12.68 16.16
C THR A 73 -8.38 11.71 15.28
N GLY A 74 -9.04 10.79 14.58
CA GLY A 74 -8.40 9.82 13.68
C GLY A 74 -7.98 8.51 14.34
N GLU A 75 -8.31 8.29 15.61
CA GLU A 75 -7.97 7.08 16.35
C GLU A 75 -8.96 5.95 16.02
N VAL A 76 -8.46 4.73 15.79
CA VAL A 76 -9.32 3.56 15.57
C VAL A 76 -9.93 3.15 16.91
N ILE A 77 -11.25 3.31 17.04
CA ILE A 77 -12.01 2.94 18.24
C ILE A 77 -12.28 1.44 18.23
N THR A 78 -12.74 0.89 17.10
CA THR A 78 -13.01 -0.55 16.96
C THR A 78 -12.98 -1.01 15.50
N ALA A 79 -12.88 -2.32 15.30
CA ALA A 79 -13.04 -3.02 14.02
C ALA A 79 -13.91 -4.25 14.24
N ALA A 80 -14.92 -4.46 13.40
CA ALA A 80 -15.87 -5.55 13.56
C ALA A 80 -16.38 -6.09 12.23
N HIS A 81 -16.96 -7.30 12.26
CA HIS A 81 -17.72 -7.84 11.15
C HIS A 81 -19.14 -7.25 11.17
N LYS A 82 -19.62 -6.83 10.00
CA LYS A 82 -21.02 -6.59 9.75
C LYS A 82 -21.71 -7.95 9.60
N TYR A 83 -22.31 -8.41 10.68
CA TYR A 83 -23.24 -9.52 10.65
C TYR A 83 -24.52 -9.02 9.96
N HIS A 84 -24.94 -9.73 8.91
CA HIS A 84 -26.23 -9.53 8.28
C HIS A 84 -27.20 -10.60 8.74
#